data_AF-A0A2A4MK66-F1
#
_entry.id   AF-A0A2A4MK66-F1
#
_cell.length_a   1.000
_cell.length_b   1.000
_cell.length_c   1.000
_cell.angle_alpha   90.00
_cell.angle_beta   90.00
_cell.angle_gamma   90.00
#
_symmetry.space_group_name_H-M   'P 1'
#
loop_
_entity.id
_entity.type
_entity.pdbx_description
1 polymer ?
#
loop_
_entity_poly.entity_id
_entity_poly.type
_entity_poly.pdbx_seq_one_letter_code
_entity_poly.pdbx_strand_id
1 'polypeptide(L)'
;MAVAGLCLSAATVAQDSNESMEWLTLGSDHAHTRYLGASEITAENFSELEESWVWDGASFNAASGRSTPSYVDGKIITVAGPRRYVVAIDAQTGETVWSWGEPKTFRYEYSMRKDYGKGVTIAEVNGRKVVYITSPAFFLTALDLETGQPLEGFGKPVPIDGFPDTGVVDLLADLGHPYDPYNGIPLETGYITSSSPPIVVNGTIIVGNSAEQGYNQARIENIPGDILAYDAATGEFKWKFNVIPQPGEYGHETWENDAWEWTGDVSSWAPLSADEDLGLVYVPTNSATLDFFGGFRPGDNLFSASLIALDVETGERAWHFQMVHHDIWNYDTPTAPILLDLTIDGRQVPAVAQATKQAFIYAFNRETGEPLWPIEERSVPASKIPGEKLSLTQPIPTKPAPYEMQEITIDDLVDFT
;
A
#
# COMPACT_ATOMS: atom_id res chain seq x y z
N MET A 1 22.29 -13.99 -59.12
CA MET A 1 21.38 -13.91 -57.97
C MET A 1 22.24 -14.01 -56.72
N ALA A 2 22.51 -12.88 -56.07
CA ALA A 2 23.23 -12.82 -54.81
C ALA A 2 22.19 -12.70 -53.69
N VAL A 3 22.22 -13.61 -52.73
CA VAL A 3 21.41 -13.54 -51.51
C VAL A 3 22.30 -12.91 -50.44
N ALA A 4 22.00 -11.67 -50.08
CA ALA A 4 22.63 -10.99 -48.95
C ALA A 4 21.97 -11.47 -47.66
N GLY A 5 22.74 -12.12 -46.78
CA GLY A 5 22.32 -12.44 -45.43
C GLY A 5 22.49 -11.21 -44.54
N LEU A 6 21.39 -10.70 -44.00
CA LEU A 6 21.41 -9.72 -42.92
C LEU A 6 21.63 -10.47 -41.60
N CYS A 7 22.83 -10.37 -41.02
CA CYS A 7 23.03 -10.70 -39.61
C CYS A 7 22.51 -9.51 -38.79
N LEU A 8 21.39 -9.68 -38.09
CA LEU A 8 21.01 -8.78 -37.01
C LEU A 8 21.88 -9.08 -35.80
N SER A 9 22.81 -8.18 -35.52
CA SER A 9 23.56 -8.13 -34.27
C SER A 9 22.58 -7.78 -33.14
N ALA A 10 22.37 -8.69 -32.19
CA ALA A 10 21.74 -8.33 -30.93
C ALA A 10 22.65 -7.34 -30.20
N ALA A 11 22.23 -6.08 -30.11
CA ALA A 11 22.87 -5.12 -29.24
C ALA A 11 22.53 -5.52 -27.80
N THR A 12 23.44 -6.25 -27.17
CA THR A 12 23.50 -6.29 -25.70
C THR A 12 23.71 -4.87 -25.22
N VAL A 13 22.69 -4.28 -24.62
CA VAL A 13 22.84 -3.07 -23.80
C VAL A 13 23.76 -3.48 -22.66
N ALA A 14 25.03 -3.09 -22.75
CA ALA A 14 25.92 -3.15 -21.61
C ALA A 14 25.36 -2.16 -20.58
N GLN A 15 24.76 -2.70 -19.52
CA GLN A 15 24.41 -1.93 -18.33
C GLN A 15 25.72 -1.34 -17.80
N ASP A 16 25.79 0.00 -17.75
CA ASP A 16 26.94 0.72 -17.21
C ASP A 16 27.22 0.22 -15.79
N SER A 17 28.39 -0.38 -15.58
CA SER A 17 28.77 -1.08 -14.35
C SER A 17 29.21 -0.12 -13.24
N ASN A 18 28.59 1.05 -13.14
CA ASN A 18 29.00 2.12 -12.22
C ASN A 18 27.84 2.87 -11.55
N GLU A 19 26.58 2.49 -11.79
CA GLU A 19 25.48 2.93 -10.92
C GLU A 19 25.45 2.03 -9.68
N SER A 20 25.55 2.62 -8.49
CA SER A 20 25.25 1.90 -7.25
C SER A 20 23.83 1.38 -7.33
N MET A 21 23.63 0.07 -7.12
CA MET A 21 22.30 -0.51 -7.08
C MET A 21 21.57 -0.02 -5.81
N GLU A 22 20.59 0.87 -5.99
CA GLU A 22 19.78 1.42 -4.90
C GLU A 22 18.49 0.60 -4.70
N TRP A 23 17.91 0.71 -3.49
CA TRP A 23 16.61 0.15 -3.14
C TRP A 23 15.76 1.28 -2.53
N LEU A 24 15.00 1.99 -3.37
CA LEU A 24 14.38 3.27 -2.98
C LEU A 24 12.97 3.13 -2.41
N THR A 25 12.24 2.09 -2.82
CA THR A 25 10.86 1.84 -2.41
C THR A 25 10.76 0.56 -1.58
N LEU A 26 9.62 0.34 -0.91
CA LEU A 26 9.35 -0.93 -0.23
C LEU A 26 9.50 -2.15 -1.16
N GLY A 27 9.16 -1.97 -2.44
CA GLY A 27 9.10 -2.99 -3.47
C GLY A 27 10.33 -3.08 -4.37
N SER A 28 11.43 -2.38 -4.05
CA SER A 28 12.57 -2.09 -4.94
C SER A 28 12.25 -1.04 -6.03
N ASP A 29 11.11 -1.19 -6.70
CA ASP A 29 10.59 -0.29 -7.73
C ASP A 29 9.10 0.01 -7.49
N HIS A 30 8.51 0.88 -8.31
CA HIS A 30 7.06 1.17 -8.26
C HIS A 30 6.19 0.00 -8.74
N ALA A 31 6.77 -0.94 -9.49
CA ALA A 31 6.13 -2.17 -9.94
C ALA A 31 6.06 -3.25 -8.85
N HIS A 32 6.69 -3.04 -7.70
CA HIS A 32 6.79 -4.00 -6.61
C HIS A 32 7.40 -5.35 -7.00
N THR A 33 8.35 -5.36 -7.95
CA THR A 33 8.97 -6.61 -8.43
C THR A 33 9.81 -7.31 -7.35
N ARG A 34 10.29 -6.54 -6.36
CA ARG A 34 11.23 -6.97 -5.31
C ARG A 34 12.48 -7.64 -5.89
N TYR A 35 12.86 -7.23 -7.10
CA TYR A 35 13.98 -7.79 -7.82
C TYR A 35 15.07 -6.73 -8.01
N LEU A 36 16.31 -7.15 -7.80
CA LEU A 36 17.50 -6.35 -8.07
C LEU A 36 18.46 -7.21 -8.90
N GLY A 37 19.05 -6.64 -9.94
CA GLY A 37 19.98 -7.33 -10.84
C GLY A 37 21.36 -7.64 -10.24
N ALA A 38 21.49 -7.62 -8.92
CA ALA A 38 22.74 -7.92 -8.22
C ALA A 38 23.12 -9.40 -8.42
N SER A 39 24.38 -9.65 -8.74
CA SER A 39 24.88 -11.00 -9.07
C SER A 39 26.16 -11.39 -8.34
N GLU A 40 26.56 -10.60 -7.33
CA GLU A 40 27.72 -10.91 -6.49
C GLU A 40 27.46 -12.12 -5.58
N ILE A 41 26.25 -12.22 -5.04
CA ILE A 41 25.77 -13.38 -4.28
C ILE A 41 24.98 -14.28 -5.23
N THR A 42 25.38 -15.54 -5.29
CA THR A 42 24.90 -16.57 -6.22
C THR A 42 24.61 -17.87 -5.47
N ALA A 43 23.97 -18.84 -6.12
CA ALA A 43 23.73 -20.15 -5.52
C ALA A 43 25.05 -20.89 -5.18
N GLU A 44 26.12 -20.60 -5.93
CA GLU A 44 27.43 -21.23 -5.80
C GLU A 44 28.22 -20.74 -4.58
N ASN A 45 28.07 -19.47 -4.19
CA ASN A 45 28.81 -18.86 -3.07
C ASN A 45 27.92 -18.48 -1.87
N PHE A 46 26.60 -18.71 -1.92
CA PHE A 46 25.69 -18.39 -0.81
C PHE A 46 26.12 -18.98 0.53
N SER A 47 26.78 -20.15 0.53
CA SER A 47 27.30 -20.77 1.76
C SER A 47 28.47 -20.02 2.40
N GLU A 48 29.05 -19.03 1.71
CA GLU A 48 30.18 -18.22 2.18
C GLU A 48 29.72 -16.91 2.83
N LEU A 49 28.40 -16.65 2.87
CA LEU A 49 27.86 -15.43 3.48
C LEU A 49 28.21 -15.36 4.97
N GLU A 50 28.78 -14.23 5.38
CA GLU A 50 29.01 -13.91 6.79
C GLU A 50 28.29 -12.62 7.19
N GLU A 51 27.97 -12.50 8.48
CA GLU A 51 27.39 -11.28 9.04
C GLU A 51 28.43 -10.16 8.99
N SER A 52 28.11 -9.07 8.29
CA SER A 52 28.99 -7.90 8.27
C SER A 52 28.86 -7.05 9.53
N TRP A 53 27.63 -6.81 10.00
CA TRP A 53 27.31 -6.08 11.22
C TRP A 53 25.84 -6.29 11.60
N VAL A 54 25.49 -5.93 12.84
CA VAL A 54 24.11 -5.91 13.36
C VAL A 54 23.80 -4.54 13.93
N TRP A 55 22.67 -3.97 13.53
CA TRP A 55 22.15 -2.74 14.12
C TRP A 55 21.13 -3.07 15.21
N ASP A 56 21.32 -2.51 16.41
CA ASP A 56 20.43 -2.70 17.56
C ASP A 56 19.47 -1.52 17.73
N GLY A 57 18.19 -1.77 17.47
CA GLY A 57 17.10 -0.80 17.61
C GLY A 57 16.52 -0.67 19.02
N ALA A 58 17.11 -1.31 20.04
CA ALA A 58 16.57 -1.32 21.41
C ALA A 58 16.36 0.09 21.99
N SER A 59 17.23 1.05 21.66
CA SER A 59 17.08 2.46 22.07
C SER A 59 15.80 3.12 21.57
N PHE A 60 15.19 2.57 20.51
CA PHE A 60 13.91 3.01 19.96
C PHE A 60 12.71 2.18 20.46
N ASN A 61 12.94 1.23 21.36
CA ASN A 61 11.99 0.19 21.76
C ASN A 61 11.49 -0.64 20.55
N ALA A 62 12.37 -0.90 19.58
CA ALA A 62 12.05 -1.81 18.48
C ALA A 62 11.87 -3.24 19.01
N ALA A 63 10.67 -3.80 18.84
CA ALA A 63 10.34 -5.15 19.31
C ALA A 63 10.17 -6.18 18.17
N SER A 64 9.96 -5.71 16.94
CA SER A 64 9.86 -6.55 15.76
C SER A 64 10.39 -5.82 14.53
N GLY A 65 11.19 -6.51 13.71
CA GLY A 65 11.81 -5.98 12.50
C GLY A 65 11.10 -6.44 11.24
N ARG A 66 9.87 -5.95 10.98
CA ARG A 66 9.17 -6.23 9.70
C ARG A 66 9.20 -5.06 8.72
N SER A 67 9.92 -3.99 9.01
CA SER A 67 10.21 -2.95 8.02
C SER A 67 11.13 -3.52 6.95
N THR A 68 10.89 -3.16 5.69
CA THR A 68 11.88 -3.34 4.61
C THR A 68 12.74 -2.08 4.58
N PRO A 69 14.05 -2.15 4.87
CA PRO A 69 14.93 -0.99 4.77
C PRO A 69 15.13 -0.58 3.31
N SER A 70 15.27 0.72 3.07
CA SER A 70 15.69 1.30 1.80
C SER A 70 17.20 1.53 1.80
N TYR A 71 17.87 1.36 0.67
CA TYR A 71 19.30 1.63 0.49
C TYR A 71 19.49 2.72 -0.56
N VAL A 72 20.20 3.80 -0.21
CA VAL A 72 20.41 4.97 -1.06
C VAL A 72 21.68 5.72 -0.62
N ASP A 73 22.53 6.14 -1.55
CA ASP A 73 23.76 6.91 -1.27
C ASP A 73 24.61 6.39 -0.10
N GLY A 74 24.80 5.07 -0.02
CA GLY A 74 25.58 4.43 1.05
C GLY A 74 24.90 4.40 2.42
N LYS A 75 23.62 4.79 2.50
CA LYS A 75 22.81 4.77 3.72
C LYS A 75 21.70 3.73 3.63
N ILE A 76 21.40 3.11 4.76
CA ILE A 76 20.18 2.34 4.98
C ILE A 76 19.19 3.23 5.73
N ILE A 77 18.01 3.43 5.16
CA ILE A 77 16.92 4.19 5.77
C ILE A 77 15.81 3.22 6.16
N THR A 78 15.38 3.25 7.42
CA THR A 78 14.32 2.38 7.93
C THR A 78 13.50 3.06 9.02
N VAL A 79 12.49 2.35 9.52
CA VAL A 79 11.70 2.77 10.68
C VAL A 79 11.92 1.85 11.88
N ALA A 80 11.91 2.43 13.08
CA ALA A 80 12.15 1.70 14.32
C ALA A 80 11.15 2.08 15.44
N GLY A 81 10.72 1.04 16.17
CA GLY A 81 9.92 1.18 17.38
C GLY A 81 8.47 1.65 17.17
N PRO A 82 7.68 1.69 18.25
CA PRO A 82 6.24 1.96 18.17
C PRO A 82 5.87 3.42 17.86
N ARG A 83 6.88 4.30 17.74
CA ARG A 83 6.70 5.69 17.31
C ARG A 83 7.12 5.91 15.86
N ARG A 84 7.52 4.83 15.15
CA ARG A 84 7.98 4.88 13.76
C ARG A 84 9.08 5.92 13.55
N TYR A 85 10.11 5.87 14.41
CA TYR A 85 11.30 6.72 14.23
C TYR A 85 11.92 6.40 12.88
N VAL A 86 12.18 7.42 12.06
CA VAL A 86 12.97 7.24 10.83
C VAL A 86 14.44 7.24 11.23
N VAL A 87 15.19 6.25 10.78
CA VAL A 87 16.60 6.06 11.13
C VAL A 87 17.42 5.94 9.85
N ALA A 88 18.49 6.72 9.74
CA ALA A 88 19.54 6.52 8.76
C ALA A 88 20.74 5.84 9.39
N ILE A 89 21.24 4.82 8.72
CA ILE A 89 22.34 3.97 9.15
C ILE A 89 23.39 4.00 8.04
N ASP A 90 24.67 4.14 8.39
CA ASP A 90 25.75 3.97 7.43
C ASP A 90 25.81 2.50 7.00
N ALA A 91 25.67 2.23 5.71
CA ALA A 91 25.54 0.86 5.21
C ALA A 91 26.84 0.05 5.36
N GLN A 92 28.00 0.72 5.45
CA GLN A 92 29.29 0.06 5.58
C GLN A 92 29.60 -0.30 7.04
N THR A 93 29.29 0.60 7.98
CA THR A 93 29.68 0.45 9.39
C THR A 93 28.56 -0.04 10.30
N GLY A 94 27.29 0.14 9.90
CA GLY A 94 26.12 -0.10 10.75
C GLY A 94 25.89 1.00 11.80
N GLU A 95 26.63 2.11 11.75
CA GLU A 95 26.46 3.23 12.69
C GLU A 95 25.23 4.07 12.35
N THR A 96 24.50 4.52 13.37
CA THR A 96 23.37 5.44 13.16
C THR A 96 23.89 6.84 12.83
N VAL A 97 23.53 7.36 11.65
CA VAL A 97 23.92 8.69 11.16
C VAL A 97 23.00 9.75 11.75
N TRP A 98 21.69 9.57 11.59
CA TRP A 98 20.67 10.43 12.16
C TRP A 98 19.40 9.63 12.45
N SER A 99 18.55 10.18 13.30
CA SER A 99 17.19 9.68 13.49
C SER A 99 16.22 10.84 13.67
N TRP A 100 14.99 10.65 13.21
CA TRP A 100 13.89 11.59 13.37
C TRP A 100 12.70 10.91 14.03
N GLY A 101 12.06 11.60 14.95
CA GLY A 101 10.85 11.13 15.62
C GLY A 101 9.82 12.23 15.71
N GLU A 102 8.62 11.93 15.23
CA GLU A 102 7.47 12.83 15.30
C GLU A 102 7.17 13.24 16.75
N PRO A 103 6.80 14.51 17.03
CA PRO A 103 6.31 14.92 18.35
C PRO A 103 5.16 14.06 18.88
N LYS A 104 5.01 14.00 20.19
CA LYS A 104 3.95 13.18 20.82
C LYS A 104 2.59 13.86 20.67
N THR A 105 1.60 13.09 20.23
CA THR A 105 0.18 13.48 20.10
C THR A 105 -0.71 12.42 20.74
N PHE A 106 -1.96 12.73 21.10
CA PHE A 106 -2.86 11.65 21.54
C PHE A 106 -3.16 10.67 20.39
N ARG A 107 -3.07 11.14 19.13
CA ARG A 107 -3.28 10.33 17.92
C ARG A 107 -2.40 9.09 17.82
N TYR A 108 -1.11 9.18 18.13
CA TYR A 108 -0.25 7.98 18.10
C TYR A 108 -0.57 7.00 19.24
N GLU A 109 -1.09 7.48 20.38
CA GLU A 109 -1.30 6.65 21.56
C GLU A 109 -2.39 5.61 21.35
N TYR A 110 -3.50 6.00 20.72
CA TYR A 110 -4.59 5.07 20.37
C TYR A 110 -4.35 4.30 19.06
N SER A 111 -3.27 4.58 18.33
CA SER A 111 -2.99 3.84 17.09
C SER A 111 -2.73 2.34 17.37
N MET A 112 -3.51 1.46 16.76
CA MET A 112 -3.41 0.00 16.75
C MET A 112 -2.40 -0.47 15.71
N ARG A 113 -2.02 0.43 14.78
CA ARG A 113 -1.03 0.20 13.73
C ARG A 113 0.33 0.85 14.07
N LYS A 114 0.51 1.24 15.34
CA LYS A 114 1.73 1.89 15.83
C LYS A 114 2.92 0.98 16.02
N ASP A 115 2.79 -0.33 15.86
CA ASP A 115 3.94 -1.23 15.89
C ASP A 115 4.91 -0.91 14.72
N TYR A 116 5.80 -1.82 14.35
CA TYR A 116 6.70 -1.61 13.21
C TYR A 116 5.93 -1.19 11.94
N GLY A 117 6.35 -0.07 11.34
CA GLY A 117 5.89 0.33 10.02
C GLY A 117 6.52 -0.56 8.94
N LYS A 118 6.04 -0.43 7.70
CA LYS A 118 6.59 -1.24 6.60
C LYS A 118 7.88 -0.67 6.01
N GLY A 119 8.20 0.60 6.21
CA GLY A 119 9.39 1.24 5.68
C GLY A 119 9.18 2.73 5.47
N VAL A 120 9.97 3.31 4.56
CA VAL A 120 9.84 4.70 4.08
C VAL A 120 9.72 4.71 2.56
N THR A 121 9.45 5.89 2.01
CA THR A 121 9.56 6.13 0.56
C THR A 121 10.61 7.18 0.31
N ILE A 122 11.46 6.96 -0.70
CA ILE A 122 12.52 7.88 -1.09
C ILE A 122 12.23 8.32 -2.52
N ALA A 123 12.26 9.63 -2.75
CA ALA A 123 12.10 10.20 -4.09
C ALA A 123 13.06 11.36 -4.28
N GLU A 124 13.44 11.62 -5.53
CA GLU A 124 14.18 12.82 -5.89
C GLU A 124 13.20 13.92 -6.29
N VAL A 125 13.30 15.07 -5.61
CA VAL A 125 12.45 16.22 -5.85
C VAL A 125 13.33 17.46 -5.93
N ASN A 126 13.26 18.17 -7.06
CA ASN A 126 14.08 19.36 -7.34
C ASN A 126 15.60 19.12 -7.13
N GLY A 127 16.09 17.94 -7.51
CA GLY A 127 17.50 17.55 -7.36
C GLY A 127 17.95 17.24 -5.93
N ARG A 128 16.99 17.00 -5.01
CA ARG A 128 17.24 16.57 -3.63
C ARG A 128 16.54 15.25 -3.38
N LYS A 129 17.22 14.30 -2.75
CA LYS A 129 16.59 13.06 -2.27
C LYS A 129 15.87 13.34 -0.94
N VAL A 130 14.59 12.97 -0.90
CA VAL A 130 13.69 13.24 0.22
C VAL A 130 13.11 11.93 0.73
N VAL A 131 13.09 11.76 2.04
CA VAL A 131 12.45 10.63 2.71
C VAL A 131 11.04 11.04 3.13
N TYR A 132 10.03 10.33 2.64
CA TYR A 132 8.64 10.50 3.00
C TYR A 132 8.18 9.38 3.92
N ILE A 133 7.42 9.76 4.95
CA ILE A 133 6.81 8.81 5.89
C ILE A 133 5.43 9.29 6.30
N THR A 134 4.48 8.35 6.38
CA THR A 134 3.20 8.58 7.06
C THR A 134 3.27 7.97 8.45
N SER A 135 2.93 8.73 9.48
CA SER A 135 3.01 8.28 10.87
C SER A 135 1.74 7.56 11.33
N PRO A 136 1.78 6.81 12.44
CA PRO A 136 0.57 6.24 13.04
C PRO A 136 -0.45 7.30 13.47
N ALA A 137 -0.01 8.54 13.74
CA ALA A 137 -0.86 9.68 14.06
C ALA A 137 -1.47 10.35 12.82
N PHE A 138 -1.22 9.81 11.64
CA PHE A 138 -1.77 10.29 10.38
C PHE A 138 -1.24 11.67 9.96
N PHE A 139 0.06 11.89 10.16
CA PHE A 139 0.81 12.97 9.52
C PHE A 139 1.68 12.43 8.40
N LEU A 140 1.86 13.21 7.35
CA LEU A 140 2.86 12.99 6.31
C LEU A 140 4.05 13.90 6.59
N THR A 141 5.26 13.33 6.67
CA THR A 141 6.49 14.08 6.90
C THR A 141 7.46 13.87 5.75
N ALA A 142 8.09 14.97 5.30
CA ALA A 142 9.18 14.98 4.34
C ALA A 142 10.48 15.36 5.06
N LEU A 143 11.52 14.53 4.93
CA LEU A 143 12.82 14.73 5.54
C LEU A 143 13.90 14.81 4.46
N ASP A 144 14.86 15.71 4.65
CA ASP A 144 16.09 15.71 3.86
C ASP A 144 16.89 14.42 4.14
N LEU A 145 17.28 13.69 3.09
CA LEU A 145 17.95 12.39 3.21
C LEU A 145 19.29 12.47 3.98
N GLU A 146 20.03 13.56 3.79
CA GLU A 146 21.38 13.69 4.35
C GLU A 146 21.36 14.06 5.83
N THR A 147 20.41 14.91 6.23
CA THR A 147 20.39 15.51 7.57
C THR A 147 19.31 14.94 8.48
N GLY A 148 18.27 14.31 7.92
CA GLY A 148 17.07 13.89 8.66
C GLY A 148 16.21 15.05 9.16
N GLN A 149 16.48 16.28 8.71
CA GLN A 149 15.70 17.46 9.09
C GLN A 149 14.41 17.55 8.28
N PRO A 150 13.30 18.05 8.87
CA PRO A 150 12.08 18.38 8.14
C PRO A 150 12.39 19.28 6.94
N LEU A 151 11.85 18.93 5.78
CA LEU A 151 12.14 19.61 4.52
C LEU A 151 11.58 21.04 4.54
N GLU A 152 12.45 22.02 4.33
CA GLU A 152 12.07 23.43 4.29
C GLU A 152 11.10 23.72 3.12
N GLY A 153 9.98 24.37 3.42
CA GLY A 153 8.97 24.78 2.44
C GLY A 153 7.94 23.71 2.11
N PHE A 154 8.05 22.50 2.67
CA PHE A 154 7.06 21.44 2.52
C PHE A 154 5.96 21.54 3.58
N GLY A 155 4.71 21.34 3.19
CA GLY A 155 3.56 21.35 4.09
C GLY A 155 3.35 22.69 4.80
N LYS A 156 2.74 22.66 5.98
CA LYS A 156 2.36 23.86 6.75
C LYS A 156 2.57 23.62 8.25
N PRO A 157 2.71 24.68 9.07
CA PRO A 157 2.80 24.53 10.52
C PRO A 157 1.61 23.75 11.09
N VAL A 158 1.90 22.69 11.84
CA VAL A 158 0.90 21.93 12.61
C VAL A 158 0.72 22.63 13.96
N PRO A 159 -0.51 22.97 14.39
CA PRO A 159 -0.75 23.74 15.62
C PRO A 159 -0.64 22.87 16.88
N ILE A 160 0.49 22.17 17.04
CA ILE A 160 0.82 21.27 18.14
C ILE A 160 2.25 21.56 18.56
N ASP A 161 2.46 21.78 19.85
CA ASP A 161 3.79 22.06 20.40
C ASP A 161 4.80 20.97 20.03
N GLY A 162 5.97 21.40 19.51
CA GLY A 162 7.08 20.53 19.13
C GLY A 162 7.10 20.14 17.65
N PHE A 163 6.03 20.37 16.89
CA PHE A 163 6.09 20.24 15.44
C PHE A 163 6.96 21.35 14.83
N PRO A 164 7.69 21.06 13.74
CA PRO A 164 8.45 22.06 13.01
C PRO A 164 7.50 23.03 12.26
N ASP A 165 8.03 24.19 11.88
CA ASP A 165 7.29 25.18 11.08
C ASP A 165 6.96 24.68 9.66
N THR A 166 7.67 23.64 9.19
CA THR A 166 7.56 23.06 7.84
C THR A 166 8.09 21.62 7.84
N GLY A 167 7.89 20.89 6.75
CA GLY A 167 8.25 19.48 6.57
C GLY A 167 7.13 18.51 6.94
N VAL A 168 5.94 18.99 7.31
CA VAL A 168 4.82 18.16 7.77
C VAL A 168 3.49 18.61 7.15
N VAL A 169 2.65 17.63 6.79
CA VAL A 169 1.25 17.79 6.41
C VAL A 169 0.37 17.02 7.42
N ASP A 170 -0.65 17.68 7.96
CA ASP A 170 -1.69 17.05 8.75
C ASP A 170 -2.78 16.51 7.82
N LEU A 171 -2.76 15.20 7.57
CA LEU A 171 -3.63 14.55 6.60
C LEU A 171 -5.11 14.61 7.00
N LEU A 172 -5.41 14.75 8.30
CA LEU A 172 -6.80 14.89 8.77
C LEU A 172 -7.46 16.17 8.25
N ALA A 173 -6.66 17.20 7.94
CA ALA A 173 -7.16 18.48 7.43
C ALA A 173 -7.92 18.33 6.09
N ASP A 174 -7.54 17.34 5.29
CA ASP A 174 -8.06 17.17 3.93
C ASP A 174 -9.04 15.99 3.79
N LEU A 175 -9.27 15.21 4.86
CA LEU A 175 -10.25 14.11 4.83
C LEU A 175 -11.70 14.60 4.78
N GLY A 176 -11.98 15.78 5.34
CA GLY A 176 -13.33 16.36 5.38
C GLY A 176 -14.16 16.02 6.62
N HIS A 177 -13.54 15.52 7.69
CA HIS A 177 -14.20 15.25 8.96
C HIS A 177 -13.80 16.27 10.04
N PRO A 178 -14.70 16.64 10.97
CA PRO A 178 -14.32 17.42 12.15
C PRO A 178 -13.25 16.69 12.95
N TYR A 179 -12.16 17.40 13.27
CA TYR A 179 -11.05 16.85 14.04
C TYR A 179 -10.44 17.93 14.93
N ASP A 180 -9.76 17.50 15.98
CA ASP A 180 -8.86 18.33 16.78
C ASP A 180 -7.40 17.99 16.42
N PRO A 181 -6.50 18.96 16.23
CA PRO A 181 -5.12 18.66 15.88
C PRO A 181 -4.41 17.78 16.92
N TYR A 182 -4.66 17.91 18.21
CA TYR A 182 -3.96 17.06 19.18
C TYR A 182 -4.61 15.68 19.32
N ASN A 183 -5.95 15.63 19.33
CA ASN A 183 -6.74 14.45 19.65
C ASN A 183 -7.17 13.63 18.43
N GLY A 184 -7.18 14.22 17.23
CA GLY A 184 -7.66 13.61 16.00
C GLY A 184 -9.19 13.68 15.84
N ILE A 185 -9.74 12.77 15.03
CA ILE A 185 -11.19 12.59 14.87
C ILE A 185 -11.73 11.88 16.12
N PRO A 186 -12.91 12.27 16.65
CA PRO A 186 -13.50 11.57 17.78
C PRO A 186 -13.71 10.08 17.46
N LEU A 187 -13.27 9.19 18.35
CA LEU A 187 -13.31 7.73 18.12
C LEU A 187 -14.75 7.19 18.04
N GLU A 188 -15.73 7.96 18.55
CA GLU A 188 -17.15 7.69 18.34
C GLU A 188 -17.64 7.99 16.91
N THR A 189 -16.88 8.76 16.12
CA THR A 189 -17.15 8.98 14.69
C THR A 189 -16.45 7.95 13.84
N GLY A 190 -15.19 7.65 14.16
CA GLY A 190 -14.42 6.63 13.46
C GLY A 190 -12.94 6.71 13.77
N TYR A 191 -12.18 5.88 13.06
CA TYR A 191 -10.79 5.60 13.32
C TYR A 191 -9.98 5.59 12.03
N ILE A 192 -8.87 6.33 12.01
CA ILE A 192 -7.90 6.28 10.91
C ILE A 192 -6.47 6.37 11.43
N THR A 193 -5.59 5.67 10.75
CA THR A 193 -4.15 5.62 11.00
C THR A 193 -3.43 5.21 9.72
N SER A 194 -2.14 4.89 9.77
CA SER A 194 -1.39 4.39 8.63
C SER A 194 -0.42 3.30 9.06
N SER A 195 -0.19 2.32 8.17
CA SER A 195 0.77 1.22 8.37
C SER A 195 1.82 1.11 7.26
N SER A 196 1.55 1.65 6.07
CA SER A 196 2.47 1.66 4.92
C SER A 196 3.01 3.07 4.68
N PRO A 197 4.22 3.21 4.13
CA PRO A 197 4.66 4.50 3.61
C PRO A 197 3.78 4.93 2.41
N PRO A 198 3.75 6.22 2.06
CA PRO A 198 3.10 6.69 0.84
C PRO A 198 3.89 6.22 -0.39
N ILE A 199 3.39 6.43 -1.60
CA ILE A 199 4.19 6.28 -2.85
C ILE A 199 4.37 7.65 -3.48
N VAL A 200 5.49 7.89 -4.18
CA VAL A 200 5.73 9.15 -4.90
C VAL A 200 5.89 8.83 -6.39
N VAL A 201 4.95 9.29 -7.21
CA VAL A 201 4.88 8.97 -8.63
C VAL A 201 4.72 10.27 -9.40
N ASN A 202 5.60 10.54 -10.37
CA ASN A 202 5.53 11.73 -11.23
C ASN A 202 5.40 13.07 -10.46
N GLY A 203 6.02 13.18 -9.29
CA GLY A 203 5.94 14.39 -8.44
C GLY A 203 4.70 14.47 -7.55
N THR A 204 3.89 13.41 -7.49
CA THR A 204 2.71 13.32 -6.62
C THR A 204 2.91 12.26 -5.54
N ILE A 205 2.70 12.63 -4.29
CA ILE A 205 2.63 11.72 -3.15
C ILE A 205 1.21 11.17 -3.07
N ILE A 206 1.03 9.85 -3.08
CA ILE A 206 -0.26 9.19 -2.86
C ILE A 206 -0.21 8.46 -1.52
N VAL A 207 -1.18 8.76 -0.66
CA VAL A 207 -1.23 8.32 0.73
C VAL A 207 -2.39 7.35 0.93
N GLY A 208 -2.05 6.08 1.13
CA GLY A 208 -2.95 5.09 1.68
C GLY A 208 -3.12 5.26 3.20
N ASN A 209 -4.03 4.49 3.78
CA ASN A 209 -4.37 4.60 5.20
C ASN A 209 -4.72 3.23 5.79
N SER A 210 -5.15 3.19 7.03
CA SER A 210 -5.55 1.98 7.74
C SER A 210 -6.57 2.33 8.80
N ALA A 211 -7.43 1.38 9.15
CA ALA A 211 -8.34 1.50 10.27
C ALA A 211 -7.99 0.53 11.42
N GLU A 212 -8.91 0.41 12.38
CA GLU A 212 -8.91 -0.68 13.37
C GLU A 212 -8.77 -2.03 12.67
N GLN A 213 -8.14 -2.99 13.34
CA GLN A 213 -8.05 -4.35 12.80
C GLN A 213 -9.45 -4.98 12.81
N GLY A 214 -9.88 -5.60 11.72
CA GLY A 214 -11.27 -6.09 11.54
C GLY A 214 -11.83 -6.94 12.67
N TYR A 215 -11.00 -7.77 13.30
CA TYR A 215 -11.39 -8.62 14.43
C TYR A 215 -11.57 -7.87 15.77
N ASN A 216 -11.28 -6.56 15.82
CA ASN A 216 -11.49 -5.70 16.99
C ASN A 216 -12.66 -4.72 16.80
N GLN A 217 -13.21 -4.61 15.58
CA GLN A 217 -14.27 -3.66 15.28
C GLN A 217 -15.57 -4.08 15.99
N ALA A 218 -16.13 -3.17 16.78
CA ALA A 218 -17.35 -3.42 17.57
C ALA A 218 -18.50 -2.45 17.24
N ARG A 219 -18.30 -1.58 16.24
CA ARG A 219 -19.23 -0.51 15.86
C ARG A 219 -19.51 -0.57 14.38
N ILE A 220 -20.71 -0.14 13.99
CA ILE A 220 -21.09 -0.02 12.58
C ILE A 220 -20.57 1.27 11.98
N GLU A 221 -20.32 2.29 12.82
CA GLU A 221 -19.84 3.60 12.39
C GLU A 221 -18.31 3.63 12.27
N ASN A 222 -17.81 4.16 11.16
CA ASN A 222 -16.41 4.48 10.97
C ASN A 222 -16.24 5.54 9.89
N ILE A 223 -15.03 6.09 9.73
CA ILE A 223 -14.72 6.99 8.62
C ILE A 223 -14.19 6.21 7.39
N PRO A 224 -14.47 6.66 6.16
CA PRO A 224 -13.93 6.04 4.96
C PRO A 224 -12.41 6.13 4.88
N GLY A 225 -11.79 5.09 4.31
CA GLY A 225 -10.37 5.00 4.03
C GLY A 225 -9.97 5.73 2.76
N ASP A 226 -10.40 6.99 2.61
CA ASP A 226 -10.15 7.81 1.43
C ASP A 226 -8.67 7.97 1.09
N ILE A 227 -8.35 7.99 -0.21
CA ILE A 227 -6.97 8.16 -0.69
C ILE A 227 -6.70 9.65 -0.91
N LEU A 228 -5.59 10.12 -0.37
CA LEU A 228 -5.17 11.52 -0.46
C LEU A 228 -3.93 11.66 -1.33
N ALA A 229 -3.85 12.76 -2.08
CA ALA A 229 -2.66 13.09 -2.85
C ALA A 229 -2.16 14.51 -2.62
N TYR A 230 -0.83 14.65 -2.68
CA TYR A 230 -0.11 15.87 -2.40
C TYR A 230 1.01 16.10 -3.41
N ASP A 231 1.36 17.35 -3.69
CA ASP A 231 2.56 17.69 -4.43
C ASP A 231 3.81 17.28 -3.64
N ALA A 232 4.75 16.59 -4.29
CA ALA A 232 5.93 16.06 -3.61
C ALA A 232 6.91 17.16 -3.18
N ALA A 233 6.98 18.27 -3.90
CA ALA A 233 7.88 19.38 -3.58
C ALA A 233 7.34 20.26 -2.46
N THR A 234 6.04 20.51 -2.45
CA THR A 234 5.43 21.54 -1.58
C THR A 234 4.54 20.96 -0.50
N GLY A 235 4.08 19.72 -0.62
CA GLY A 235 3.07 19.16 0.28
C GLY A 235 1.70 19.79 0.13
N GLU A 236 1.44 20.52 -0.97
CA GLU A 236 0.12 21.06 -1.27
C GLU A 236 -0.86 19.94 -1.64
N PHE A 237 -2.05 19.99 -1.05
CA PHE A 237 -3.13 19.06 -1.37
C PHE A 237 -3.53 19.16 -2.85
N LYS A 238 -3.60 18.01 -3.53
CA LYS A 238 -3.98 17.90 -4.93
C LYS A 238 -5.42 17.40 -5.08
N TRP A 239 -5.69 16.21 -4.56
CA TRP A 239 -6.99 15.56 -4.71
C TRP A 239 -7.25 14.54 -3.60
N LYS A 240 -8.53 14.19 -3.45
CA LYS A 240 -9.01 13.10 -2.61
C LYS A 240 -9.90 12.18 -3.44
N PHE A 241 -9.69 10.88 -3.33
CA PHE A 241 -10.58 9.87 -3.89
C PHE A 241 -11.47 9.30 -2.77
N ASN A 242 -12.78 9.47 -2.90
CA ASN A 242 -13.76 8.89 -1.98
C ASN A 242 -13.87 7.38 -2.24
N VAL A 243 -13.37 6.57 -1.32
CA VAL A 243 -13.35 5.10 -1.54
C VAL A 243 -14.71 4.47 -1.27
N ILE A 244 -15.52 5.11 -0.44
CA ILE A 244 -16.96 4.84 -0.31
C ILE A 244 -17.69 5.90 -1.15
N PRO A 245 -18.29 5.52 -2.29
CA PRO A 245 -18.88 6.46 -3.23
C PRO A 245 -20.01 7.29 -2.63
N GLN A 246 -19.92 8.60 -2.79
CA GLN A 246 -20.94 9.57 -2.42
C GLN A 246 -22.12 9.57 -3.40
N PRO A 247 -23.28 10.13 -3.03
CA PRO A 247 -24.40 10.27 -3.96
C PRO A 247 -24.01 10.92 -5.29
N GLY A 248 -24.20 10.18 -6.40
CA GLY A 248 -23.83 10.61 -7.75
C GLY A 248 -22.47 10.09 -8.25
N GLU A 249 -21.67 9.48 -7.38
CA GLU A 249 -20.42 8.81 -7.76
C GLU A 249 -20.68 7.36 -8.20
N TYR A 250 -19.76 6.81 -9.01
CA TYR A 250 -19.85 5.44 -9.50
C TYR A 250 -19.78 4.44 -8.35
N GLY A 251 -20.70 3.46 -8.31
CA GLY A 251 -20.72 2.40 -7.30
C GLY A 251 -21.56 2.73 -6.07
N HIS A 252 -22.07 3.96 -5.96
CA HIS A 252 -22.93 4.38 -4.86
C HIS A 252 -24.18 3.48 -4.72
N GLU A 253 -24.74 3.04 -5.84
CA GLU A 253 -25.90 2.16 -5.89
C GLU A 253 -25.67 0.77 -5.26
N THR A 254 -24.41 0.39 -5.02
CA THR A 254 -24.03 -0.87 -4.37
C THR A 254 -24.10 -0.79 -2.84
N TRP A 255 -24.35 0.39 -2.28
CA TRP A 255 -24.60 0.61 -0.86
C TRP A 255 -26.10 0.75 -0.65
N GLU A 256 -26.77 -0.36 -0.38
CA GLU A 256 -28.20 -0.35 -0.07
C GLU A 256 -28.44 0.35 1.29
N ASN A 257 -29.70 0.70 1.57
CA ASN A 257 -30.19 1.27 2.84
C ASN A 257 -29.47 2.52 3.39
N ASP A 258 -28.75 3.25 2.54
CA ASP A 258 -27.90 4.40 2.92
C ASP A 258 -26.70 4.03 3.81
N ALA A 259 -26.25 2.77 3.77
CA ALA A 259 -25.14 2.28 4.58
C ALA A 259 -23.82 3.07 4.45
N TRP A 260 -23.63 3.75 3.32
CA TRP A 260 -22.48 4.61 3.04
C TRP A 260 -22.38 5.79 4.03
N GLU A 261 -23.47 6.21 4.68
CA GLU A 261 -23.47 7.37 5.60
C GLU A 261 -22.76 7.09 6.94
N TRP A 262 -22.75 5.83 7.38
CA TRP A 262 -22.15 5.43 8.65
C TRP A 262 -21.00 4.45 8.48
N THR A 263 -21.00 3.63 7.44
CA THR A 263 -19.93 2.66 7.22
C THR A 263 -18.65 3.39 6.81
N GLY A 264 -17.51 2.91 7.30
CA GLY A 264 -16.20 3.39 6.89
C GLY A 264 -15.23 2.23 6.63
N ASP A 265 -13.96 2.47 6.90
CA ASP A 265 -12.84 1.63 6.45
C ASP A 265 -12.80 1.56 4.92
N VAL A 266 -12.58 0.39 4.31
CA VAL A 266 -12.20 0.27 2.89
C VAL A 266 -10.83 0.95 2.64
N SER A 267 -9.98 0.92 3.67
CA SER A 267 -8.61 1.42 3.64
C SER A 267 -7.67 0.63 2.74
N SER A 268 -6.70 1.32 2.16
CA SER A 268 -5.52 0.71 1.52
C SER A 268 -4.37 0.59 2.51
N TRP A 269 -4.45 -0.39 3.42
CA TRP A 269 -3.38 -0.65 4.39
C TRP A 269 -2.18 -1.36 3.77
N ALA A 270 -2.37 -2.08 2.67
CA ALA A 270 -1.29 -2.64 1.87
C ALA A 270 -0.53 -1.51 1.14
N PRO A 271 0.76 -1.72 0.80
CA PRO A 271 1.50 -0.76 -0.01
C PRO A 271 0.89 -0.63 -1.41
N LEU A 272 1.07 0.52 -2.03
CA LEU A 272 0.59 0.84 -3.38
C LEU A 272 1.64 0.45 -4.42
N SER A 273 1.23 0.22 -5.66
CA SER A 273 2.14 0.12 -6.82
C SER A 273 1.75 1.14 -7.88
N ALA A 274 2.65 1.43 -8.82
CA ALA A 274 2.38 2.40 -9.88
C ALA A 274 3.12 2.07 -11.18
N ASP A 275 2.55 2.53 -12.27
CA ASP A 275 3.17 2.61 -13.59
C ASP A 275 3.38 4.09 -13.91
N GLU A 276 4.64 4.53 -13.90
CA GLU A 276 5.01 5.93 -14.12
C GLU A 276 4.69 6.40 -15.55
N ASP A 277 4.88 5.52 -16.54
CA ASP A 277 4.67 5.82 -17.95
C ASP A 277 3.18 5.99 -18.27
N LEU A 278 2.34 5.16 -17.65
CA LEU A 278 0.88 5.29 -17.75
C LEU A 278 0.32 6.41 -16.85
N GLY A 279 1.08 6.88 -15.86
CA GLY A 279 0.59 7.83 -14.86
C GLY A 279 -0.50 7.24 -13.97
N LEU A 280 -0.45 5.93 -13.71
CA LEU A 280 -1.46 5.21 -12.92
C LEU A 280 -0.89 4.68 -11.61
N VAL A 281 -1.64 4.85 -10.52
CA VAL A 281 -1.42 4.21 -9.23
C VAL A 281 -2.48 3.15 -8.99
N TYR A 282 -2.06 1.99 -8.48
CA TYR A 282 -2.91 0.84 -8.22
C TYR A 282 -3.07 0.66 -6.70
N VAL A 283 -4.33 0.79 -6.27
CA VAL A 283 -4.74 0.87 -4.86
C VAL A 283 -5.52 -0.39 -4.47
N PRO A 284 -4.89 -1.32 -3.73
CA PRO A 284 -5.57 -2.47 -3.12
C PRO A 284 -6.36 -2.04 -1.87
N THR A 285 -7.66 -2.33 -1.79
CA THR A 285 -8.52 -1.95 -0.65
C THR A 285 -8.92 -3.13 0.22
N ASN A 286 -9.22 -2.85 1.49
CA ASN A 286 -9.79 -3.83 2.40
C ASN A 286 -11.32 -3.85 2.42
N SER A 287 -11.84 -4.69 3.30
CA SER A 287 -13.26 -4.86 3.57
C SER A 287 -13.84 -3.59 4.22
N ALA A 288 -15.15 -3.41 4.09
CA ALA A 288 -15.85 -2.36 4.84
C ALA A 288 -15.97 -2.72 6.32
N THR A 289 -16.18 -1.71 7.17
CA THR A 289 -16.29 -1.87 8.63
C THR A 289 -17.23 -3.02 9.02
N LEU A 290 -16.85 -3.74 10.08
CA LEU A 290 -17.33 -5.06 10.50
C LEU A 290 -17.01 -6.15 9.47
N ASP A 291 -15.75 -6.58 9.45
CA ASP A 291 -15.22 -7.59 8.54
C ASP A 291 -15.95 -8.93 8.56
N PHE A 292 -16.64 -9.29 9.65
CA PHE A 292 -17.24 -10.63 9.84
C PHE A 292 -18.77 -10.63 9.93
N PHE A 293 -19.42 -9.48 9.70
CA PHE A 293 -20.88 -9.38 9.65
C PHE A 293 -21.33 -8.19 8.81
N GLY A 294 -22.05 -8.45 7.72
CA GLY A 294 -22.43 -7.43 6.74
C GLY A 294 -23.88 -6.91 6.83
N GLY A 295 -24.68 -7.39 7.80
CA GLY A 295 -26.13 -7.10 7.84
C GLY A 295 -26.53 -5.63 7.98
N PHE A 296 -25.62 -4.75 8.38
CA PHE A 296 -25.84 -3.30 8.47
C PHE A 296 -25.47 -2.55 7.19
N ARG A 297 -24.84 -3.22 6.22
CA ARG A 297 -24.35 -2.64 4.97
C ARG A 297 -24.71 -3.51 3.75
N PRO A 298 -26.01 -3.78 3.51
CA PRO A 298 -26.40 -4.61 2.38
C PRO A 298 -25.91 -4.06 1.03
N GLY A 299 -25.72 -4.96 0.06
CA GLY A 299 -25.21 -4.66 -1.27
C GLY A 299 -23.72 -4.99 -1.43
N ASP A 300 -23.19 -4.89 -2.64
CA ASP A 300 -21.81 -5.35 -2.93
C ASP A 300 -20.73 -4.50 -2.25
N ASN A 301 -21.08 -3.30 -1.74
CA ASN A 301 -20.19 -2.41 -0.99
C ASN A 301 -18.93 -1.98 -1.76
N LEU A 302 -19.10 -1.53 -3.01
CA LEU A 302 -17.99 -1.07 -3.83
C LEU A 302 -17.40 0.24 -3.27
N PHE A 303 -16.09 0.43 -3.07
CA PHE A 303 -14.93 -0.32 -3.60
C PHE A 303 -14.24 -1.21 -2.55
N SER A 304 -14.98 -1.92 -1.68
CA SER A 304 -14.37 -2.89 -0.76
C SER A 304 -13.72 -4.07 -1.49
N ALA A 305 -12.64 -4.63 -0.90
CA ALA A 305 -11.90 -5.78 -1.42
C ALA A 305 -11.60 -5.68 -2.94
N SER A 306 -11.13 -4.52 -3.37
CA SER A 306 -10.97 -4.15 -4.77
C SER A 306 -9.52 -3.79 -5.10
N LEU A 307 -9.20 -3.86 -6.38
CA LEU A 307 -8.05 -3.17 -6.96
C LEU A 307 -8.57 -1.97 -7.76
N ILE A 308 -8.13 -0.77 -7.42
CA ILE A 308 -8.53 0.47 -8.07
C ILE A 308 -7.33 1.07 -8.79
N ALA A 309 -7.45 1.40 -10.07
CA ALA A 309 -6.46 2.19 -10.79
C ALA A 309 -6.91 3.65 -10.86
N LEU A 310 -6.09 4.54 -10.32
CA LEU A 310 -6.34 5.99 -10.30
C LEU A 310 -5.28 6.70 -11.14
N ASP A 311 -5.69 7.73 -11.87
CA ASP A 311 -4.77 8.69 -12.47
C ASP A 311 -4.03 9.45 -11.35
N VAL A 312 -2.71 9.45 -11.42
CA VAL A 312 -1.83 10.00 -10.38
C VAL A 312 -2.04 11.50 -10.18
N GLU A 313 -2.30 12.24 -11.25
CA GLU A 313 -2.37 13.70 -11.20
C GLU A 313 -3.74 14.22 -10.76
N THR A 314 -4.80 13.51 -11.12
CA THR A 314 -6.19 13.97 -10.93
C THR A 314 -6.96 13.18 -9.89
N GLY A 315 -6.55 11.95 -9.58
CA GLY A 315 -7.30 11.03 -8.74
C GLY A 315 -8.52 10.41 -9.44
N GLU A 316 -8.69 10.65 -10.75
CA GLU A 316 -9.80 10.07 -11.50
C GLU A 316 -9.64 8.55 -11.64
N ARG A 317 -10.75 7.83 -11.46
CA ARG A 317 -10.76 6.37 -11.57
C ARG A 317 -10.66 5.94 -13.03
N ALA A 318 -9.50 5.41 -13.43
CA ALA A 318 -9.30 4.81 -14.74
C ALA A 318 -10.08 3.51 -14.88
N TRP A 319 -9.86 2.56 -13.97
CA TRP A 319 -10.58 1.29 -13.90
C TRP A 319 -10.54 0.73 -12.47
N HIS A 320 -11.33 -0.30 -12.20
CA HIS A 320 -11.24 -1.07 -10.96
C HIS A 320 -11.74 -2.50 -11.19
N PHE A 321 -11.43 -3.39 -10.25
CA PHE A 321 -12.04 -4.71 -10.17
C PHE A 321 -12.30 -5.08 -8.69
N GLN A 322 -13.54 -5.46 -8.37
CA GLN A 322 -13.91 -5.94 -7.03
C GLN A 322 -13.71 -7.46 -6.97
N MET A 323 -12.85 -7.92 -6.06
CA MET A 323 -12.47 -9.33 -5.95
C MET A 323 -13.34 -10.13 -4.98
N VAL A 324 -14.07 -9.44 -4.10
CA VAL A 324 -15.04 -10.03 -3.18
C VAL A 324 -16.27 -9.14 -3.13
N HIS A 325 -17.41 -9.65 -3.58
CA HIS A 325 -18.70 -8.97 -3.44
C HIS A 325 -19.20 -9.10 -2.01
N HIS A 326 -19.56 -7.99 -1.37
CA HIS A 326 -20.08 -7.98 0.01
C HIS A 326 -19.22 -8.79 0.98
N ASP A 327 -17.97 -8.37 1.18
CA ASP A 327 -17.01 -9.12 2.00
C ASP A 327 -17.46 -9.19 3.48
N ILE A 328 -17.49 -10.43 4.02
CA ILE A 328 -17.71 -10.74 5.44
C ILE A 328 -16.70 -11.78 5.96
N TRP A 329 -15.59 -11.97 5.25
CA TRP A 329 -14.59 -13.00 5.53
C TRP A 329 -13.21 -12.42 5.85
N ASN A 330 -13.09 -11.09 5.90
CA ASN A 330 -11.80 -10.40 5.99
C ASN A 330 -10.88 -10.82 4.83
N TYR A 331 -11.42 -10.86 3.61
CA TYR A 331 -10.71 -11.24 2.39
C TYR A 331 -10.15 -10.05 1.62
N ASP A 332 -9.72 -9.02 2.34
CA ASP A 332 -8.97 -7.91 1.77
C ASP A 332 -7.71 -8.32 1.01
N THR A 333 -7.22 -7.40 0.20
CA THR A 333 -5.98 -7.52 -0.56
C THR A 333 -4.78 -7.09 0.31
N PRO A 334 -3.93 -8.02 0.79
CA PRO A 334 -2.97 -7.73 1.86
C PRO A 334 -1.59 -7.29 1.34
N THR A 335 -1.40 -7.24 0.03
CA THR A 335 -0.11 -6.97 -0.63
C THR A 335 -0.28 -5.90 -1.70
N ALA A 336 0.82 -5.22 -2.02
CA ALA A 336 0.88 -4.43 -3.25
C ALA A 336 0.61 -5.33 -4.46
N PRO A 337 -0.07 -4.81 -5.50
CA PRO A 337 -0.09 -5.47 -6.80
C PRO A 337 1.31 -5.47 -7.41
N ILE A 338 1.62 -6.46 -8.24
CA ILE A 338 2.89 -6.56 -8.95
C ILE A 338 2.65 -6.25 -10.42
N LEU A 339 3.40 -5.32 -10.98
CA LEU A 339 3.37 -5.00 -12.41
C LEU A 339 4.43 -5.82 -13.14
N LEU A 340 4.04 -6.45 -14.23
CA LEU A 340 4.88 -7.36 -15.00
C LEU A 340 4.61 -7.19 -16.49
N ASP A 341 5.61 -7.38 -17.34
CA ASP A 341 5.40 -7.59 -18.76
C ASP A 341 5.40 -9.09 -19.07
N LEU A 342 4.22 -9.64 -19.36
CA LEU A 342 4.03 -11.07 -19.57
C LEU A 342 3.99 -11.40 -21.06
N THR A 343 4.62 -12.52 -21.45
CA THR A 343 4.43 -13.10 -22.78
C THR A 343 3.25 -14.09 -22.76
N ILE A 344 2.12 -13.72 -23.36
CA ILE A 344 0.93 -14.57 -23.49
C ILE A 344 0.67 -14.83 -24.97
N ASP A 345 0.66 -16.10 -25.37
CA ASP A 345 0.48 -16.53 -26.77
C ASP A 345 1.43 -15.81 -27.76
N GLY A 346 2.66 -15.57 -27.31
CA GLY A 346 3.70 -14.89 -28.09
C GLY A 346 3.57 -13.36 -28.18
N ARG A 347 2.63 -12.75 -27.45
CA ARG A 347 2.46 -11.29 -27.36
C ARG A 347 2.89 -10.79 -26.00
N GLN A 348 3.55 -9.64 -25.97
CA GLN A 348 3.80 -8.93 -24.72
C GLN A 348 2.52 -8.26 -24.24
N VAL A 349 2.22 -8.44 -22.97
CA VAL A 349 1.04 -7.92 -22.30
C VAL A 349 1.47 -7.17 -21.05
N PRO A 350 1.15 -5.87 -20.93
CA PRO A 350 1.44 -5.11 -19.73
C PRO A 350 0.45 -5.53 -18.63
N ALA A 351 0.91 -6.32 -17.68
CA ALA A 351 0.09 -6.95 -16.66
C ALA A 351 0.22 -6.26 -15.30
N VAL A 352 -0.87 -6.32 -14.51
CA VAL A 352 -0.87 -6.13 -13.07
C VAL A 352 -1.51 -7.36 -12.42
N ALA A 353 -0.85 -7.90 -11.40
CA ALA A 353 -1.28 -9.11 -10.71
C ALA A 353 -1.46 -8.84 -9.21
N GLN A 354 -2.64 -9.15 -8.68
CA GLN A 354 -2.98 -9.02 -7.27
C GLN A 354 -3.11 -10.40 -6.64
N ALA A 355 -2.23 -10.72 -5.69
CA ALA A 355 -2.42 -11.84 -4.77
C ALA A 355 -3.39 -11.43 -3.66
N THR A 356 -4.28 -12.35 -3.26
CA THR A 356 -5.39 -12.05 -2.33
C THR A 356 -5.48 -13.08 -1.19
N LYS A 357 -6.15 -12.73 -0.08
CA LYS A 357 -6.40 -13.68 1.02
C LYS A 357 -7.25 -14.90 0.62
N GLN A 358 -7.91 -14.85 -0.54
CA GLN A 358 -8.63 -15.98 -1.13
C GLN A 358 -7.68 -17.06 -1.69
N ALA A 359 -6.37 -16.81 -1.68
CA ALA A 359 -5.36 -17.63 -2.32
C ALA A 359 -5.49 -17.75 -3.85
N PHE A 360 -6.07 -16.71 -4.45
CA PHE A 360 -6.09 -16.49 -5.89
C PHE A 360 -5.11 -15.39 -6.30
N ILE A 361 -4.74 -15.40 -7.58
CA ILE A 361 -4.12 -14.27 -8.26
C ILE A 361 -5.11 -13.76 -9.30
N TYR A 362 -5.49 -12.50 -9.17
CA TYR A 362 -6.27 -11.79 -10.18
C TYR A 362 -5.31 -11.00 -11.06
N ALA A 363 -5.37 -11.20 -12.38
CA ALA A 363 -4.44 -10.60 -13.32
C ALA A 363 -5.19 -9.83 -14.41
N PHE A 364 -4.77 -8.58 -14.63
CA PHE A 364 -5.39 -7.64 -15.56
C PHE A 364 -4.34 -7.04 -16.49
N ASN A 365 -4.77 -6.59 -17.66
CA ASN A 365 -4.01 -5.61 -18.41
C ASN A 365 -3.98 -4.32 -17.57
N ARG A 366 -2.78 -3.83 -17.22
CA ARG A 366 -2.64 -2.75 -16.24
C ARG A 366 -3.14 -1.39 -16.74
N GLU A 367 -3.14 -1.17 -18.05
CA GLU A 367 -3.68 0.05 -18.67
C GLU A 367 -5.21 0.07 -18.66
N THR A 368 -5.86 -1.06 -18.92
CA THR A 368 -7.29 -1.11 -19.25
C THR A 368 -8.17 -1.76 -18.17
N GLY A 369 -7.57 -2.55 -17.27
CA GLY A 369 -8.31 -3.36 -16.30
C GLY A 369 -8.96 -4.61 -16.88
N GLU A 370 -8.76 -4.91 -18.17
CA GLU A 370 -9.30 -6.13 -18.78
C GLU A 370 -8.64 -7.38 -18.19
N PRO A 371 -9.41 -8.39 -17.72
CA PRO A 371 -8.85 -9.63 -17.22
C PRO A 371 -7.99 -10.35 -18.28
N LEU A 372 -6.79 -10.81 -17.89
CA LEU A 372 -5.91 -11.56 -18.80
C LEU A 372 -6.43 -12.96 -19.12
N TRP A 373 -7.19 -13.52 -18.18
CA TRP A 373 -7.89 -14.79 -18.32
C TRP A 373 -9.32 -14.64 -17.79
N PRO A 374 -10.25 -15.52 -18.21
CA PRO A 374 -11.62 -15.47 -17.73
C PRO A 374 -11.70 -15.49 -16.20
N ILE A 375 -12.57 -14.65 -15.65
CA ILE A 375 -13.00 -14.66 -14.26
C ILE A 375 -14.49 -15.04 -14.28
N GLU A 376 -14.84 -16.12 -13.60
CA GLU A 376 -16.18 -16.70 -13.64
C GLU A 376 -16.95 -16.32 -12.38
N GLU A 377 -18.16 -15.78 -12.57
CA GLU A 377 -19.12 -15.65 -11.47
C GLU A 377 -19.63 -17.04 -11.06
N ARG A 378 -19.28 -17.46 -9.85
CA ARG A 378 -19.71 -18.76 -9.31
C ARG A 378 -20.66 -18.57 -8.15
N SER A 379 -21.75 -19.33 -8.15
CA SER A 379 -22.72 -19.31 -7.05
C SER A 379 -22.06 -19.74 -5.75
N VAL A 380 -22.30 -18.96 -4.69
CA VAL A 380 -21.82 -19.24 -3.33
C VAL A 380 -23.00 -19.46 -2.37
N PRO A 381 -22.79 -20.13 -1.23
CA PRO A 381 -23.87 -20.34 -0.26
C PRO A 381 -24.42 -19.03 0.29
N ALA A 382 -25.75 -18.93 0.38
CA ALA A 382 -26.41 -17.83 1.08
C ALA A 382 -26.16 -17.89 2.59
N SER A 383 -26.24 -16.74 3.27
CA SER A 383 -26.16 -16.70 4.73
C SER A 383 -27.34 -17.39 5.39
N LYS A 384 -27.08 -18.01 6.52
CA LYS A 384 -28.09 -18.60 7.43
C LYS A 384 -28.31 -17.72 8.66
N ILE A 385 -27.58 -16.61 8.77
CA ILE A 385 -27.65 -15.68 9.90
C ILE A 385 -28.80 -14.70 9.66
N PRO A 386 -29.75 -14.56 10.61
CA PRO A 386 -30.84 -13.60 10.46
C PRO A 386 -30.34 -12.17 10.24
N GLY A 387 -30.83 -11.49 9.21
CA GLY A 387 -30.48 -10.10 8.89
C GLY A 387 -29.20 -9.92 8.06
N GLU A 388 -28.46 -10.99 7.78
CA GLU A 388 -27.30 -10.94 6.88
C GLU A 388 -27.68 -11.34 5.46
N LYS A 389 -27.17 -10.59 4.48
CA LYS A 389 -27.40 -10.83 3.05
C LYS A 389 -26.05 -10.92 2.35
N LEU A 390 -25.68 -12.12 1.92
CA LEU A 390 -24.48 -12.33 1.10
C LEU A 390 -24.77 -12.12 -0.38
N SER A 391 -23.72 -11.85 -1.15
CA SER A 391 -23.81 -11.89 -2.60
C SER A 391 -24.18 -13.30 -3.10
N LEU A 392 -24.87 -13.37 -4.24
CA LEU A 392 -25.30 -14.64 -4.84
C LEU A 392 -24.15 -15.36 -5.55
N THR A 393 -23.16 -14.61 -6.02
CA THR A 393 -21.98 -15.11 -6.73
C THR A 393 -20.71 -14.44 -6.24
N GLN A 394 -19.57 -15.06 -6.52
CA GLN A 394 -18.25 -14.46 -6.35
C GLN A 394 -17.42 -14.63 -7.64
N PRO A 395 -16.53 -13.66 -7.95
CA PRO A 395 -15.66 -13.72 -9.11
C PRO A 395 -14.48 -14.64 -8.85
N ILE A 396 -14.38 -15.75 -9.59
CA ILE A 396 -13.30 -16.75 -9.43
C ILE A 396 -12.40 -16.76 -10.68
N PRO A 397 -11.10 -16.42 -10.56
CA PRO A 397 -10.20 -16.42 -11.71
C PRO A 397 -9.91 -17.85 -12.17
N THR A 398 -9.85 -18.06 -13.48
CA THR A 398 -9.53 -19.37 -14.06
C THR A 398 -8.03 -19.65 -14.13
N LYS A 399 -7.20 -18.60 -14.11
CA LYS A 399 -5.74 -18.69 -14.14
C LYS A 399 -5.09 -17.49 -13.41
N PRO A 400 -3.86 -17.67 -12.88
CA PRO A 400 -3.18 -18.95 -12.68
C PRO A 400 -3.94 -19.84 -11.68
N ALA A 401 -3.49 -21.09 -11.50
CA ALA A 401 -4.07 -21.94 -10.46
C ALA A 401 -3.94 -21.25 -9.08
N PRO A 402 -4.92 -21.45 -8.17
CA PRO A 402 -4.79 -20.95 -6.80
C PRO A 402 -3.50 -21.47 -6.15
N TYR A 403 -2.87 -20.64 -5.32
CA TYR A 403 -1.57 -20.94 -4.72
C TYR A 403 -1.67 -21.64 -3.35
N GLU A 404 -2.88 -21.84 -2.85
CA GLU A 404 -3.20 -22.58 -1.64
C GLU A 404 -4.48 -23.40 -1.86
N MET A 405 -4.75 -24.33 -0.94
CA MET A 405 -5.99 -25.11 -0.91
C MET A 405 -7.23 -24.21 -0.86
N GLN A 406 -8.22 -24.52 -1.71
CA GLN A 406 -9.48 -23.79 -1.81
C GLN A 406 -10.64 -24.50 -1.09
N GLU A 407 -10.44 -25.77 -0.73
CA GLU A 407 -11.39 -26.61 -0.03
C GLU A 407 -10.63 -27.49 0.96
N ILE A 408 -11.23 -27.73 2.12
CA ILE A 408 -10.74 -28.71 3.10
C ILE A 408 -11.75 -29.85 3.11
N THR A 409 -11.27 -31.05 2.82
CA THR A 409 -12.03 -32.29 2.85
C THR A 409 -11.70 -33.10 4.11
N ILE A 410 -12.42 -34.19 4.34
CA ILE A 410 -12.13 -35.09 5.46
C ILE A 410 -10.74 -35.74 5.34
N ASP A 411 -10.23 -35.89 4.12
CA ASP A 411 -8.92 -36.48 3.84
C ASP A 411 -7.76 -35.53 4.17
N ASP A 412 -8.06 -34.22 4.31
CA ASP A 412 -7.07 -33.19 4.69
C ASP A 412 -6.95 -33.04 6.22
N LEU A 413 -7.83 -33.68 6.98
CA LEU A 413 -7.81 -33.59 8.44
C LEU A 413 -6.71 -34.49 9.03
N VAL A 414 -5.92 -33.92 9.94
CA VAL A 414 -4.98 -34.71 10.75
C VAL A 414 -5.77 -35.65 11.65
N ASP A 415 -5.59 -36.96 11.45
CA ASP A 415 -6.15 -37.98 12.33
C ASP A 415 -5.32 -38.06 13.62
N PHE A 416 -5.93 -37.70 14.75
CA PHE A 416 -5.34 -37.76 16.08
C PHE A 416 -5.76 -39.01 16.87
N THR A 417 -6.41 -40.00 16.24
CA THR A 417 -6.94 -41.21 16.90
C THR A 417 -5.94 -42.36 17.05
#